data_AF-A0A2H0R9N1-F1
#
_entry.id   AF-A0A2H0R9N1-F1
#
_cell.length_a   1.000
_cell.length_b   1.000
_cell.length_c   1.000
_cell.angle_alpha   90.00
_cell.angle_beta   90.00
_cell.angle_gamma   90.00
#
_symmetry.space_group_name_H-M   'P 1'
#
loop_
_entity.id
_entity.type
_entity.pdbx_description
1 polymer ?
#
loop_
_entity_poly.entity_id
_entity_poly.type
_entity_poly.pdbx_seq_one_letter_code
_entity_poly.pdbx_strand_id
1 'polypeptide(L)'
;MFNKKYSTFQKYYSKDVNNRGTSKKKLSLLTISNALFVFGILIFFYFIALPSLVSMSYKSSSLNFTKPFEGTVLSYVYKGVDDGFTFNELSSNENPVKIERNIKYNQFLLGIPSLGIKDARVDIDSVSLDPSHALGHYSGTALPGEVGNSFVYGHSSLPFFYNVNDYKTIFTKLPELEKGDKIIINMGTKEYIYKVKIKKELLPKEVDPFSTYYPSLYNKATLTLMTCTPPGSKKYRYIVLSELQ
;
A
#
# COMPACT_ATOMS: atom_id res chain seq x y z
N MET A 1 -14.30 48.15 -91.60
CA MET A 1 -13.60 46.91 -92.01
C MET A 1 -12.66 46.49 -90.88
N PHE A 2 -13.17 45.54 -90.09
CA PHE A 2 -12.56 44.99 -88.88
C PHE A 2 -11.54 43.90 -89.24
N ASN A 3 -10.26 44.11 -88.97
CA ASN A 3 -9.38 43.08 -88.35
C ASN A 3 -7.95 43.58 -88.10
N LYS A 4 -7.83 44.84 -87.70
CA LYS A 4 -6.60 45.45 -87.16
C LYS A 4 -6.47 45.15 -85.66
N LYS A 5 -6.59 43.88 -85.23
CA LYS A 5 -6.52 43.53 -83.79
C LYS A 5 -6.13 42.09 -83.39
N TYR A 6 -5.72 41.21 -84.31
CA TYR A 6 -5.33 39.84 -83.95
C TYR A 6 -3.83 39.50 -84.03
N SER A 7 -3.00 40.38 -84.61
CA SER A 7 -1.55 40.11 -84.78
C SER A 7 -0.71 40.44 -83.53
N THR A 8 -1.18 41.32 -82.64
CA THR A 8 -0.41 41.72 -81.45
C THR A 8 -0.69 40.85 -80.22
N PHE A 9 -1.78 40.08 -80.22
CA PHE A 9 -2.18 39.27 -79.06
C PHE A 9 -1.43 37.93 -78.94
N GLN A 10 -0.94 37.37 -80.06
CA GLN A 10 -0.17 36.10 -80.04
C GLN A 10 1.27 36.26 -79.55
N LYS A 11 1.87 37.46 -79.63
CA LYS A 11 3.26 37.68 -79.21
C LYS A 11 3.40 37.92 -77.70
N TYR A 12 2.31 38.29 -77.03
CA TYR A 12 2.28 38.46 -75.57
C TYR A 12 1.99 37.15 -74.83
N TYR A 13 1.22 36.23 -75.43
CA TYR A 13 0.88 34.93 -74.83
C TYR A 13 1.95 33.84 -75.01
N SER A 14 2.86 33.97 -75.97
CA SER A 14 3.94 32.99 -76.19
C SER A 14 5.18 33.22 -75.32
N LYS A 15 5.30 34.36 -74.62
CA LYS A 15 6.47 34.69 -73.79
C LYS A 15 6.30 34.31 -72.32
N ASP A 16 5.06 34.21 -71.82
CA ASP A 16 4.77 33.85 -70.43
C ASP A 16 4.57 32.35 -70.17
N VAL A 17 4.53 31.51 -71.22
CA VAL A 17 4.48 30.05 -71.06
C VAL A 17 5.89 29.44 -70.91
N ASN A 18 6.93 30.13 -71.37
CA ASN A 18 8.32 29.65 -71.28
C ASN A 18 9.07 30.03 -69.98
N ASN A 19 8.41 30.62 -68.99
CA ASN A 19 9.04 30.98 -67.72
C ASN A 19 8.26 30.48 -66.48
N ARG A 20 7.59 29.32 -66.61
CA ARG A 20 7.12 28.53 -65.46
C ARG A 20 7.85 27.20 -65.32
N GLY A 21 9.03 27.07 -65.92
CA GLY A 21 10.04 26.11 -65.48
C GLY A 21 10.81 26.74 -64.32
N THR A 22 11.04 25.97 -63.25
CA THR A 22 12.04 26.24 -62.20
C THR A 22 11.74 27.34 -61.17
N SER A 23 10.64 27.25 -60.43
CA SER A 23 10.63 27.72 -59.02
C SER A 23 9.68 26.90 -58.15
N LYS A 24 9.83 25.58 -58.21
CA LYS A 24 9.31 24.70 -57.16
C LYS A 24 10.46 23.83 -56.66
N LYS A 25 11.02 24.28 -55.55
CA LYS A 25 11.63 23.46 -54.49
C LYS A 25 12.56 22.33 -54.98
N LYS A 26 13.77 22.69 -55.43
CA LYS A 26 14.93 21.84 -55.08
C LYS A 26 15.29 22.15 -53.63
N LEU A 27 14.45 21.72 -52.69
CA LEU A 27 14.91 21.53 -51.32
C LEU A 27 15.92 20.39 -51.45
N SER A 28 17.21 20.72 -51.47
CA SER A 28 18.24 19.76 -51.81
C SER A 28 18.13 18.59 -50.85
N LEU A 29 18.18 17.35 -51.36
CA LEU A 29 18.19 16.13 -50.54
C LEU A 29 19.18 16.23 -49.35
N LEU A 30 20.24 17.02 -49.52
CA LEU A 30 21.22 17.39 -48.50
C LEU A 30 20.60 18.08 -47.27
N THR A 31 19.64 19.00 -47.47
CA THR A 31 18.98 19.72 -46.36
C THR A 31 18.03 18.84 -45.54
N ILE A 32 17.34 17.89 -46.19
CA ILE A 32 16.45 16.95 -45.49
C ILE A 32 17.27 15.91 -44.73
N SER A 33 18.36 15.41 -45.34
CA SER A 33 19.29 14.49 -44.69
C SER A 33 19.92 15.12 -43.43
N ASN A 34 20.34 16.39 -43.51
CA ASN A 34 20.90 17.09 -42.36
C ASN A 34 19.84 17.33 -41.27
N ALA A 35 18.59 17.64 -41.64
CA ALA A 35 17.50 17.81 -40.68
C ALA A 35 17.17 16.51 -39.93
N LEU A 36 17.13 15.38 -40.63
CA LEU A 36 16.89 14.06 -40.02
C LEU A 36 18.04 13.64 -39.10
N PHE A 37 19.29 13.95 -39.47
CA PHE A 37 20.45 13.67 -38.65
C PHE A 37 20.45 14.49 -37.35
N VAL A 38 20.14 15.79 -37.43
CA VAL A 38 20.00 16.65 -36.25
C VAL A 38 18.83 16.21 -35.36
N PHE A 39 17.70 15.82 -35.95
CA PHE A 39 16.56 15.30 -35.20
C PHE A 39 16.88 13.98 -34.49
N GLY A 40 17.64 13.08 -35.14
CA GLY A 40 18.12 11.84 -34.53
C GLY A 40 19.07 12.09 -33.36
N ILE A 41 19.98 13.07 -33.49
CA ILE A 41 20.85 13.50 -32.38
C ILE A 41 20.03 14.02 -31.20
N LEU A 42 19.02 14.86 -31.45
CA LEU A 42 18.17 15.40 -30.39
C LEU A 42 17.38 14.31 -29.65
N ILE A 43 16.84 13.33 -30.38
CA ILE A 43 16.17 12.17 -29.79
C ILE A 43 17.16 11.34 -28.96
N PHE A 44 18.36 11.08 -29.47
CA PHE A 44 19.39 10.34 -28.76
C PHE A 44 19.79 11.05 -27.45
N PHE A 45 20.01 12.36 -27.49
CA PHE A 45 20.31 13.13 -26.28
C PHE A 45 19.12 13.17 -25.30
N TYR A 46 17.88 13.27 -25.80
CA TYR A 46 16.69 13.32 -24.96
C TYR A 46 16.40 11.99 -24.25
N PHE A 47 16.50 10.87 -24.96
CA PHE A 47 16.13 9.55 -24.42
C PHE A 47 17.28 8.79 -23.75
N ILE A 48 18.54 9.09 -24.08
CA ILE A 48 19.68 8.30 -23.60
C ILE A 48 20.62 9.16 -22.75
N ALA A 49 21.03 10.33 -23.23
CA ALA A 49 22.00 11.16 -22.51
C ALA A 49 21.40 11.86 -21.28
N LEU A 50 20.21 12.46 -21.39
CA LEU A 50 19.56 13.15 -20.26
C LEU A 50 19.23 12.20 -19.09
N PRO A 51 18.64 11.00 -19.30
CA PRO A 51 18.42 10.06 -18.20
C PRO A 51 19.72 9.57 -17.57
N SER A 52 20.79 9.41 -18.36
CA SER A 52 22.09 8.97 -17.84
C SER A 52 22.76 10.03 -16.94
N LEU A 53 22.67 11.32 -17.31
CA LEU A 53 23.15 12.43 -16.48
C LEU A 53 22.36 12.56 -15.18
N VAL A 54 21.04 12.38 -15.24
CA VAL A 54 20.20 12.34 -14.05
C VAL A 54 20.59 11.14 -13.18
N SER A 55 20.74 9.95 -13.76
CA SER A 55 21.11 8.73 -12.99
C SER A 55 22.47 8.81 -12.29
N MET A 56 23.41 9.59 -12.82
CA MET A 56 24.72 9.83 -12.19
C MET A 56 24.60 10.73 -10.93
N SER A 57 23.69 11.71 -10.95
CA SER A 57 23.37 12.57 -9.80
C SER A 57 22.60 11.84 -8.69
N TYR A 58 21.78 10.85 -9.05
CA TYR A 58 20.99 10.05 -8.10
C TYR A 58 21.81 8.99 -7.33
N LYS A 59 23.04 8.68 -7.79
CA LYS A 59 23.86 7.64 -7.16
C LYS A 59 24.69 8.13 -5.96
N SER A 60 24.71 9.43 -5.66
CA SER A 60 25.56 9.99 -4.58
C SER A 60 24.83 10.56 -3.35
N SER A 61 23.50 10.51 -3.32
CA SER A 61 22.73 11.02 -2.19
C SER A 61 21.79 9.94 -1.67
N SER A 62 22.07 9.46 -0.46
CA SER A 62 21.15 8.71 0.40
C SER A 62 19.70 9.13 0.18
N LEU A 63 18.84 8.15 -0.10
CA LEU A 63 17.41 8.21 -0.35
C LEU A 63 16.65 9.15 0.61
N ASN A 64 16.63 10.44 0.30
CA ASN A 64 15.53 11.32 0.66
C ASN A 64 14.64 11.38 -0.58
N PHE A 65 13.62 10.51 -0.61
CA PHE A 65 12.57 10.55 -1.62
C PHE A 65 11.75 11.83 -1.41
N THR A 66 12.28 12.97 -1.86
CA THR A 66 11.56 14.25 -1.87
C THR A 66 10.49 14.17 -2.95
N LYS A 67 9.29 13.83 -2.46
CA LYS A 67 7.95 13.91 -3.06
C LYS A 67 7.88 14.75 -4.35
N PRO A 68 7.70 14.11 -5.52
CA PRO A 68 7.16 14.77 -6.71
C PRO A 68 5.62 14.65 -6.80
N PHE A 69 4.95 14.13 -5.77
CA PHE A 69 3.53 13.80 -5.84
C PHE A 69 2.80 14.32 -4.58
N GLU A 70 2.89 15.60 -4.26
CA GLU A 70 1.94 16.20 -3.31
C GLU A 70 0.68 16.62 -4.07
N GLY A 71 -0.44 15.95 -3.81
CA GLY A 71 -1.76 16.31 -4.37
C GLY A 71 -2.42 15.26 -5.26
N THR A 72 -1.79 14.11 -5.49
CA THR A 72 -2.40 13.04 -6.28
C THR A 72 -3.15 12.04 -5.41
N VAL A 73 -4.14 11.37 -5.99
CA VAL A 73 -4.91 10.31 -5.33
C VAL A 73 -3.98 9.24 -4.75
N LEU A 74 -2.93 8.87 -5.50
CA LEU A 74 -1.95 7.88 -5.06
C LEU A 74 -1.18 8.35 -3.81
N SER A 75 -0.82 9.63 -3.74
CA SER A 75 -0.15 10.20 -2.56
C SER A 75 -1.04 10.31 -1.34
N TYR A 76 -2.32 10.66 -1.49
CA TYR A 76 -3.30 10.60 -0.40
C TYR A 76 -3.53 9.17 0.08
N VAL A 77 -3.56 8.22 -0.86
CA VAL A 77 -3.65 6.79 -0.59
C VAL A 77 -2.41 6.29 0.17
N TYR A 78 -1.20 6.72 -0.19
CA TYR A 78 0.02 6.40 0.56
C TYR A 78 0.08 7.11 1.92
N LYS A 79 -0.35 8.37 2.02
CA LYS A 79 -0.43 9.11 3.29
C LYS A 79 -1.36 8.43 4.30
N GLY A 80 -2.44 7.78 3.87
CA GLY A 80 -3.31 7.01 4.76
C GLY A 80 -2.74 5.65 5.19
N VAL A 81 -1.68 5.17 4.56
CA VAL A 81 -1.00 3.90 4.85
C VAL A 81 0.21 4.09 5.78
N ASP A 82 0.78 5.29 5.86
CA ASP A 82 2.07 5.56 6.54
C ASP A 82 2.00 6.64 7.64
N ASP A 83 0.80 7.09 8.03
CA ASP A 83 0.60 8.19 9.00
C ASP A 83 0.57 7.76 10.48
N GLY A 84 1.39 6.80 10.90
CA GLY A 84 1.57 6.50 12.34
C GLY A 84 0.25 6.26 13.08
N PHE A 85 -0.69 5.57 12.44
CA PHE A 85 -2.00 5.31 13.04
C PHE A 85 -1.85 4.52 14.34
N THR A 86 -2.50 5.02 15.38
CA THR A 86 -2.52 4.40 16.71
C THR A 86 -3.96 4.08 17.07
N PHE A 87 -4.19 2.90 17.66
CA PHE A 87 -5.53 2.50 18.12
C PHE A 87 -5.92 3.25 19.40
N ASN A 88 -6.23 4.54 19.30
CA ASN A 88 -6.50 5.39 20.47
C ASN A 88 -7.69 4.92 21.32
N GLU A 89 -8.65 4.22 20.74
CA GLU A 89 -9.75 3.60 21.51
C GLU A 89 -9.29 2.49 22.47
N LEU A 90 -8.10 1.94 22.24
CA LEU A 90 -7.43 1.01 23.14
C LEU A 90 -6.64 1.74 24.24
N SER A 91 -6.54 3.06 24.20
CA SER A 91 -5.95 3.82 25.31
C SER A 91 -6.98 3.88 26.44
N SER A 92 -6.72 3.19 27.55
CA SER A 92 -7.44 3.47 28.79
C SER A 92 -7.20 4.92 29.22
N ASN A 93 -8.21 5.57 29.81
CA ASN A 93 -8.04 6.90 30.43
C ASN A 93 -7.14 6.85 31.68
N GLU A 94 -6.76 5.65 32.12
CA GLU A 94 -5.71 5.39 33.09
C GLU A 94 -4.42 5.08 32.32
N ASN A 95 -3.28 5.62 32.78
CA ASN A 95 -1.96 5.33 32.21
C ASN A 95 -1.82 3.83 31.89
N PRO A 96 -1.26 3.44 30.72
CA PRO A 96 -1.16 2.04 30.34
C PRO A 96 -0.48 1.26 31.47
N VAL A 97 -1.26 0.42 32.15
CA VAL A 97 -0.78 -0.34 33.30
C VAL A 97 0.18 -1.38 32.74
N LYS A 98 1.47 -1.16 32.97
CA LYS A 98 2.49 -2.16 32.74
C LYS A 98 2.27 -3.25 33.79
N ILE A 99 1.63 -4.35 33.41
CA ILE A 99 1.39 -5.44 34.34
C ILE A 99 2.72 -6.17 34.53
N GLU A 100 3.26 -6.13 35.75
CA GLU A 100 4.41 -6.96 36.13
C GLU A 100 3.94 -8.40 36.32
N ARG A 101 3.77 -9.12 35.22
CA ARG A 101 3.66 -10.58 35.24
C ARG A 101 5.06 -11.18 35.20
N ASN A 102 5.31 -12.24 35.97
CA ASN A 102 6.57 -12.97 35.91
C ASN A 102 6.56 -13.90 34.68
N ILE A 103 6.56 -13.30 33.49
CA ILE A 103 6.51 -14.00 32.21
C ILE A 103 7.94 -14.23 31.73
N LYS A 104 8.26 -15.47 31.39
CA LYS A 104 9.57 -15.84 30.83
C LYS A 104 9.82 -15.26 29.43
N TYR A 105 8.75 -14.83 28.74
CA TYR A 105 8.78 -14.37 27.35
C TYR A 105 8.14 -12.99 27.26
N ASN A 106 8.69 -12.14 26.40
CA ASN A 106 8.14 -10.83 26.05
C ASN A 106 7.33 -10.86 24.74
N GLN A 107 7.36 -11.98 24.01
CA GLN A 107 6.75 -12.13 22.70
C GLN A 107 6.25 -13.56 22.52
N PHE A 108 5.25 -13.73 21.64
CA PHE A 108 4.86 -15.02 21.07
C PHE A 108 4.72 -14.90 19.55
N LEU A 109 4.66 -16.05 18.87
CA LEU A 109 4.49 -16.13 17.42
C LEU A 109 3.06 -16.54 17.08
N LEU A 110 2.48 -15.89 16.08
CA LEU A 110 1.13 -16.13 15.59
C LEU A 110 1.17 -16.57 14.12
N GLY A 111 0.50 -17.69 13.82
CA GLY A 111 0.31 -18.22 12.48
C GLY A 111 -1.16 -18.31 12.10
N ILE A 112 -1.48 -17.98 10.86
CA ILE A 112 -2.81 -18.15 10.26
C ILE A 112 -2.65 -18.82 8.90
N PRO A 113 -2.68 -20.17 8.82
CA PRO A 113 -2.38 -20.89 7.60
C PRO A 113 -3.26 -20.53 6.41
N SER A 114 -4.57 -20.32 6.62
CA SER A 114 -5.50 -19.95 5.55
C SER A 114 -5.19 -18.59 4.92
N LEU A 115 -4.51 -17.69 5.66
CA LEU A 115 -4.08 -16.38 5.17
C LEU A 115 -2.58 -16.34 4.79
N GLY A 116 -1.86 -17.47 4.92
CA GLY A 116 -0.43 -17.55 4.65
C GLY A 116 0.47 -16.84 5.69
N ILE A 117 -0.10 -16.35 6.80
CA ILE A 117 0.66 -15.71 7.88
C ILE A 117 1.42 -16.79 8.64
N LYS A 118 2.74 -16.63 8.73
CA LYS A 118 3.65 -17.55 9.43
C LYS A 118 4.46 -16.77 10.45
N ASP A 119 4.50 -17.27 11.67
CA ASP A 119 5.37 -16.80 12.74
C ASP A 119 5.38 -15.27 12.94
N ALA A 120 4.23 -14.63 12.82
CA ALA A 120 4.09 -13.20 13.08
C ALA A 120 4.36 -12.91 14.56
N ARG A 121 5.30 -12.01 14.83
CA ARG A 121 5.66 -11.62 16.20
C ARG A 121 4.52 -10.83 16.82
N VAL A 122 4.19 -11.17 18.07
CA VAL A 122 3.23 -10.46 18.90
C VAL A 122 3.92 -10.05 20.20
N ASP A 123 3.98 -8.75 20.46
CA ASP A 123 4.54 -8.21 21.71
C ASP A 123 3.54 -8.37 22.85
N ILE A 124 3.97 -9.06 23.92
CA ILE A 124 3.14 -9.32 25.10
C ILE A 124 3.01 -8.04 25.91
N ASP A 125 1.77 -7.78 26.36
CA ASP A 125 1.40 -6.62 27.15
C ASP A 125 1.93 -5.31 26.52
N SER A 126 1.71 -5.18 25.20
CA SER A 126 2.19 -4.05 24.41
C SER A 126 1.61 -2.74 24.93
N VAL A 127 2.50 -1.86 25.38
CA VAL A 127 2.19 -0.47 25.75
C VAL A 127 2.03 0.41 24.51
N SER A 128 2.69 0.04 23.40
CA SER A 128 2.55 0.73 22.13
C SER A 128 1.27 0.28 21.43
N LEU A 129 0.35 1.21 21.18
CA LEU A 129 -0.86 0.98 20.40
C LEU A 129 -0.63 1.15 18.88
N ASP A 130 0.63 1.25 18.46
CA ASP A 130 1.07 1.22 17.06
C ASP A 130 1.82 -0.10 16.76
N PRO A 131 1.13 -1.10 16.19
CA PRO A 131 1.71 -2.39 15.81
C PRO A 131 2.47 -2.36 14.46
N SER A 132 3.31 -1.34 14.24
CA SER A 132 4.07 -1.20 12.99
C SER A 132 5.27 -2.15 12.84
N HIS A 133 5.74 -2.77 13.93
CA HIS A 133 6.94 -3.62 13.95
C HIS A 133 6.69 -5.06 14.44
N ALA A 134 5.56 -5.25 15.12
CA ALA A 134 5.03 -6.50 15.64
C ALA A 134 3.52 -6.30 15.88
N LEU A 135 2.74 -7.37 15.92
CA LEU A 135 1.37 -7.32 16.42
C LEU A 135 1.39 -6.98 17.93
N GLY A 136 0.33 -6.37 18.43
CA GLY A 136 0.23 -6.03 19.84
C GLY A 136 -0.72 -6.97 20.59
N HIS A 137 -0.26 -7.59 21.68
CA HIS A 137 -1.14 -8.16 22.69
C HIS A 137 -1.59 -7.04 23.64
N TYR A 138 -2.89 -6.92 23.88
CA TYR A 138 -3.42 -5.88 24.74
C TYR A 138 -3.07 -6.14 26.21
N SER A 139 -2.43 -5.16 26.86
CA SER A 139 -1.95 -5.28 28.23
C SER A 139 -3.07 -5.66 29.19
N GLY A 140 -2.82 -6.70 29.99
CA GLY A 140 -3.74 -7.16 31.03
C GLY A 140 -4.83 -8.12 30.57
N THR A 141 -4.96 -8.38 29.27
CA THR A 141 -5.77 -9.52 28.78
C THR A 141 -5.06 -10.85 29.09
N ALA A 142 -5.79 -11.96 29.02
CA ALA A 142 -5.24 -13.28 29.35
C ALA A 142 -4.14 -13.67 28.35
N LEU A 143 -3.10 -14.40 28.78
CA LEU A 143 -2.13 -14.90 27.82
C LEU A 143 -2.72 -16.06 26.99
N PRO A 144 -2.19 -16.32 25.78
CA PRO A 144 -2.59 -17.48 25.02
C PRO A 144 -2.45 -18.79 25.83
N GLY A 145 -3.51 -19.59 25.84
CA GLY A 145 -3.64 -20.82 26.61
C GLY A 145 -4.24 -20.65 28.01
N GLU A 146 -4.36 -19.43 28.53
CA GLU A 146 -4.98 -19.16 29.83
C GLU A 146 -6.50 -19.00 29.73
N VAL A 147 -7.19 -19.25 30.83
CA VAL A 147 -8.64 -18.99 30.93
C VAL A 147 -8.88 -17.49 30.79
N GLY A 148 -9.83 -17.13 29.94
CA GLY A 148 -10.14 -15.74 29.59
C GLY A 148 -9.88 -15.45 28.12
N ASN A 149 -9.93 -14.17 27.78
CA ASN A 149 -9.71 -13.70 26.42
C ASN A 149 -8.31 -13.12 26.28
N SER A 150 -7.51 -13.64 25.33
CA SER A 150 -6.30 -13.00 24.84
C SER A 150 -6.66 -12.10 23.67
N PHE A 151 -6.26 -10.83 23.71
CA PHE A 151 -6.65 -9.85 22.70
C PHE A 151 -5.42 -9.36 21.92
N VAL A 152 -5.44 -9.55 20.60
CA VAL A 152 -4.34 -9.18 19.70
C VAL A 152 -4.83 -8.22 18.62
N TYR A 153 -4.09 -7.15 18.37
CA TYR A 153 -4.42 -6.15 17.37
C TYR A 153 -3.29 -5.95 16.36
N GLY A 154 -3.65 -5.56 15.14
CA GLY A 154 -2.72 -5.34 14.03
C GLY A 154 -3.32 -4.45 12.94
N HIS A 155 -2.45 -3.82 12.16
CA HIS A 155 -2.87 -2.90 11.11
C HIS A 155 -3.43 -3.59 9.86
N SER A 156 -4.29 -2.88 9.16
CA SER A 156 -4.76 -3.20 7.81
C SER A 156 -4.55 -2.00 6.90
N SER A 157 -4.34 -2.28 5.61
CA SER A 157 -4.18 -1.28 4.57
C SER A 157 -5.17 -1.52 3.44
N LEU A 158 -5.03 -0.77 2.34
CA LEU A 158 -5.72 -1.15 1.11
C LEU A 158 -5.19 -2.51 0.60
N PRO A 159 -6.05 -3.34 -0.02
CA PRO A 159 -5.66 -4.67 -0.50
C PRO A 159 -4.49 -4.66 -1.49
N PHE A 160 -4.36 -3.58 -2.28
CA PHE A 160 -3.27 -3.42 -3.25
C PHE A 160 -1.87 -3.35 -2.59
N PHE A 161 -1.78 -2.92 -1.33
CA PHE A 161 -0.52 -2.84 -0.58
C PHE A 161 -0.30 -4.01 0.38
N TYR A 162 -1.18 -5.01 0.35
CA TYR A 162 -1.08 -6.14 1.27
C TYR A 162 0.25 -6.88 1.10
N ASN A 163 0.95 -7.05 2.23
CA ASN A 163 2.12 -7.89 2.35
C ASN A 163 2.05 -8.66 3.67
N VAL A 164 2.04 -10.00 3.56
CA VAL A 164 1.95 -10.91 4.70
C VAL A 164 3.11 -10.77 5.71
N ASN A 165 4.26 -10.24 5.28
CA ASN A 165 5.44 -10.04 6.12
C ASN A 165 5.56 -8.60 6.66
N ASP A 166 4.63 -7.71 6.32
CA ASP A 166 4.64 -6.32 6.76
C ASP A 166 3.54 -6.07 7.79
N TYR A 167 3.93 -5.79 9.03
CA TYR A 167 3.01 -5.57 10.16
C TYR A 167 2.06 -4.39 9.96
N LYS A 168 2.40 -3.42 9.10
CA LYS A 168 1.48 -2.33 8.72
C LYS A 168 0.29 -2.80 7.89
N THR A 169 0.37 -4.00 7.31
CA THR A 169 -0.65 -4.52 6.38
C THR A 169 -1.06 -5.96 6.68
N ILE A 170 -0.43 -6.61 7.66
CA ILE A 170 -0.51 -8.06 7.91
C ILE A 170 -1.95 -8.55 8.13
N PHE A 171 -2.81 -7.74 8.76
CA PHE A 171 -4.20 -8.09 9.02
C PHE A 171 -5.17 -7.57 7.96
N THR A 172 -4.70 -7.04 6.83
CA THR A 172 -5.57 -6.62 5.71
C THR A 172 -6.55 -7.70 5.26
N LYS A 173 -6.11 -8.97 5.30
CA LYS A 173 -6.93 -10.14 4.92
C LYS A 173 -7.66 -10.81 6.08
N LEU A 174 -7.60 -10.27 7.29
CA LEU A 174 -8.29 -10.84 8.45
C LEU A 174 -9.80 -11.06 8.21
N PRO A 175 -10.52 -10.20 7.47
CA PRO A 175 -11.93 -10.43 7.12
C PRO A 175 -12.21 -11.69 6.28
N GLU A 176 -11.21 -12.21 5.57
CA GLU A 176 -11.30 -13.41 4.72
C GLU A 176 -11.34 -14.71 5.54
N LEU A 177 -11.02 -14.68 6.84
CA LEU A 177 -11.06 -15.87 7.69
C LEU A 177 -12.45 -16.52 7.72
N GLU A 178 -12.50 -17.84 7.74
CA GLU A 178 -13.76 -18.58 7.83
C GLU A 178 -13.95 -19.26 9.18
N LYS A 179 -15.20 -19.55 9.54
CA LYS A 179 -15.50 -20.33 10.74
C LYS A 179 -14.86 -21.70 10.61
N GLY A 180 -14.02 -22.06 11.56
CA GLY A 180 -13.28 -23.32 11.54
C GLY A 180 -11.81 -23.21 11.12
N ASP A 181 -11.40 -22.07 10.59
CA ASP A 181 -9.98 -21.79 10.34
C ASP A 181 -9.17 -21.83 11.63
N LYS A 182 -7.90 -22.20 11.49
CA LYS A 182 -6.96 -22.33 12.60
C LYS A 182 -6.13 -21.07 12.77
N ILE A 183 -5.94 -20.67 14.02
CA ILE A 183 -4.94 -19.69 14.45
C ILE A 183 -4.00 -20.43 15.39
N ILE A 184 -2.71 -20.41 15.08
CA ILE A 184 -1.68 -21.16 15.80
C ILE A 184 -0.84 -20.15 16.58
N ILE A 185 -0.68 -20.38 17.89
CA ILE A 185 0.16 -19.56 18.75
C ILE A 185 1.30 -20.41 19.29
N ASN A 186 2.54 -19.97 19.05
CA ASN A 186 3.75 -20.57 19.61
C ASN A 186 4.31 -19.64 20.69
N MET A 187 4.28 -20.10 21.94
CA MET A 187 4.79 -19.35 23.09
C MET A 187 5.82 -20.21 23.84
N GLY A 188 7.10 -19.92 23.60
CA GLY A 188 8.20 -20.76 24.07
C GLY A 188 8.18 -22.13 23.40
N THR A 189 8.05 -23.20 24.20
CA THR A 189 7.96 -24.59 23.72
C THR A 189 6.54 -25.10 23.59
N LYS A 190 5.53 -24.26 23.84
CA LYS A 190 4.11 -24.65 23.79
C LYS A 190 3.47 -24.11 22.52
N GLU A 191 2.68 -24.97 21.88
CA GLU A 191 1.82 -24.62 20.75
C GLU A 191 0.36 -24.65 21.23
N TYR A 192 -0.41 -23.63 20.85
CA TYR A 192 -1.84 -23.51 21.11
C TYR A 192 -2.58 -23.34 19.79
N ILE A 193 -3.57 -24.20 19.54
CA ILE A 193 -4.37 -24.15 18.31
C ILE A 193 -5.77 -23.63 18.66
N TYR A 194 -6.07 -22.44 18.16
CA TYR A 194 -7.39 -21.83 18.25
C TYR A 194 -8.18 -22.06 16.98
N LYS A 195 -9.50 -22.20 17.11
CA LYS A 195 -10.42 -22.35 15.98
C LYS A 195 -11.40 -21.20 15.91
N VAL A 196 -11.47 -20.55 14.75
CA VAL A 196 -12.37 -19.40 14.50
C VAL A 196 -13.83 -19.81 14.73
N LYS A 197 -14.55 -19.03 15.53
CA LYS A 197 -15.96 -19.26 15.86
C LYS A 197 -16.86 -18.20 15.24
N ILE A 198 -16.50 -16.93 15.44
CA ILE A 198 -17.36 -15.78 15.17
C ILE A 198 -16.54 -14.64 14.62
N LYS A 199 -17.14 -13.87 13.71
CA LYS A 199 -16.59 -12.62 13.18
C LYS A 199 -17.62 -11.50 13.39
N LYS A 200 -17.16 -10.30 13.71
CA LYS A 200 -18.03 -9.13 13.95
C LYS A 200 -17.35 -7.86 13.44
N GLU A 201 -18.17 -6.88 13.07
CA GLU A 201 -17.72 -5.51 12.87
C GLU A 201 -18.29 -4.64 13.99
N LEU A 202 -17.44 -3.81 14.59
CA LEU A 202 -17.80 -2.90 15.68
C LEU A 202 -17.38 -1.47 15.33
N LEU A 203 -18.07 -0.48 15.89
CA LEU A 203 -17.53 0.87 15.94
C LEU A 203 -16.30 0.90 16.88
N PRO A 204 -15.31 1.79 16.64
CA PRO A 204 -14.14 1.90 17.52
C PRO A 204 -14.51 2.08 19.00
N LYS A 205 -15.54 2.88 19.28
CA LYS A 205 -16.04 3.14 20.64
C LYS A 205 -16.73 1.93 21.33
N GLU A 206 -17.02 0.87 20.58
CA GLU A 206 -17.69 -0.35 21.08
C GLU A 206 -16.68 -1.48 21.35
N VAL A 207 -15.40 -1.26 21.05
CA VAL A 207 -14.35 -2.23 21.34
C VAL A 207 -14.05 -2.22 22.83
N ASP A 208 -14.18 -3.39 23.44
CA ASP A 208 -13.72 -3.66 24.80
C ASP A 208 -12.78 -4.87 24.78
N PRO A 209 -11.46 -4.67 24.96
CA PRO A 209 -10.48 -5.74 24.97
C PRO A 209 -10.67 -6.77 26.09
N PHE A 210 -11.26 -6.35 27.21
CA PHE A 210 -11.51 -7.21 28.37
C PHE A 210 -12.83 -7.98 28.27
N SER A 211 -13.65 -7.68 27.26
CA SER A 211 -14.90 -8.39 27.03
C SER A 211 -14.63 -9.89 26.80
N THR A 212 -15.36 -10.72 27.52
CA THR A 212 -15.33 -12.17 27.37
C THR A 212 -16.60 -12.66 26.68
N TYR A 213 -16.44 -13.54 25.69
CA TYR A 213 -17.59 -14.06 24.94
C TYR A 213 -18.34 -15.16 25.69
N TYR A 214 -17.61 -15.94 26.48
CA TYR A 214 -18.19 -16.95 27.36
C TYR A 214 -18.27 -16.39 28.77
N PRO A 215 -19.35 -16.68 29.52
CA PRO A 215 -19.37 -16.41 30.96
C PRO A 215 -18.18 -17.06 31.66
N SER A 216 -17.65 -16.40 32.69
CA SER A 216 -16.45 -16.84 33.44
C SER A 216 -16.55 -18.29 33.94
N LEU A 217 -17.76 -18.74 34.25
CA LEU A 217 -18.12 -20.09 34.69
C LEU A 217 -17.65 -21.21 33.74
N TYR A 218 -17.53 -20.92 32.44
CA TYR A 218 -17.18 -21.92 31.43
C TYR A 218 -15.67 -22.20 31.33
N ASN A 219 -14.83 -21.43 32.02
CA ASN A 219 -13.37 -21.58 32.05
C ASN A 219 -12.75 -21.76 30.65
N LYS A 220 -13.21 -20.99 29.68
CA LYS A 220 -12.75 -21.07 28.29
C LYS A 220 -11.54 -20.17 28.05
N ALA A 221 -10.57 -20.68 27.30
CA ALA A 221 -9.48 -19.91 26.72
C ALA A 221 -9.89 -19.45 25.31
N THR A 222 -10.02 -18.14 25.11
CA THR A 222 -10.36 -17.54 23.82
C THR A 222 -9.28 -16.60 23.33
N LEU A 223 -9.22 -16.42 22.01
CA LEU A 223 -8.32 -15.48 21.35
C LEU A 223 -9.15 -14.58 20.42
N THR A 224 -8.97 -13.29 20.57
CA THR A 224 -9.58 -12.25 19.74
C THR A 224 -8.52 -11.55 18.90
N LEU A 225 -8.71 -11.52 17.59
CA LEU A 225 -7.90 -10.74 16.65
C LEU A 225 -8.68 -9.51 16.19
N MET A 226 -8.04 -8.34 16.17
CA MET A 226 -8.64 -7.08 15.73
C MET A 226 -7.83 -6.39 14.63
N THR A 227 -8.54 -5.80 13.66
CA THR A 227 -7.96 -4.83 12.71
C THR A 227 -8.98 -3.76 12.28
N CYS A 228 -8.57 -2.78 11.46
CA CYS A 228 -9.45 -1.79 10.86
C CYS A 228 -10.22 -2.37 9.66
N THR A 229 -11.47 -1.97 9.46
CA THR A 229 -12.31 -2.38 8.32
C THR A 229 -13.23 -1.25 7.84
N PRO A 230 -13.59 -1.18 6.54
CA PRO A 230 -13.02 -1.93 5.41
C PRO A 230 -11.51 -1.71 5.22
N PRO A 231 -10.80 -2.60 4.51
CA PRO A 231 -9.38 -2.41 4.19
C PRO A 231 -9.06 -1.00 3.66
N GLY A 232 -8.13 -0.29 4.30
CA GLY A 232 -7.79 1.11 4.00
C GLY A 232 -8.72 2.16 4.61
N SER A 233 -9.65 1.76 5.48
CA SER A 233 -10.54 2.64 6.23
C SER A 233 -10.40 2.41 7.73
N LYS A 234 -10.45 3.50 8.51
CA LYS A 234 -10.41 3.47 9.99
C LYS A 234 -11.82 3.45 10.61
N LYS A 235 -12.88 3.27 9.79
CA LYS A 235 -14.29 3.47 10.17
C LYS A 235 -14.81 2.47 11.19
N TYR A 236 -14.46 1.20 11.03
CA TYR A 236 -14.88 0.11 11.93
C TYR A 236 -13.69 -0.72 12.37
N ARG A 237 -13.95 -1.64 13.30
CA ARG A 237 -13.02 -2.68 13.75
C ARG A 237 -13.58 -4.03 13.38
N TYR A 238 -12.78 -4.81 12.67
CA TYR A 238 -13.09 -6.20 12.39
C TYR A 238 -12.53 -7.07 13.51
N ILE A 239 -13.40 -7.88 14.10
CA ILE A 239 -13.09 -8.73 15.25
C ILE A 239 -13.29 -10.18 14.83
N VAL A 240 -12.26 -11.00 15.04
CA VAL A 240 -12.32 -12.45 14.88
C VAL A 240 -12.13 -13.10 16.23
N LEU A 241 -13.15 -13.83 16.68
CA LEU A 241 -13.10 -14.59 17.91
C LEU A 241 -12.86 -16.06 17.63
N SER A 242 -11.94 -16.65 18.38
CA SER A 242 -11.55 -18.04 18.31
C SER A 242 -11.45 -18.67 19.69
N GLU A 243 -11.63 -19.98 19.75
CA GLU A 243 -11.61 -20.77 20.99
C GLU A 243 -10.48 -21.80 20.91
N LEU A 244 -9.76 -22.01 22.01
CA LEU A 244 -8.75 -23.05 22.11
C LEU A 244 -9.39 -24.43 21.86
N GLN A 245 -8.70 -25.28 21.11
CA GLN A 245 -9.12 -26.66 20.84
C GLN A 245 -8.62 -27.64 21.89
#